data_AF-A0A1F5F6X0-F1
#
_entry.id   AF-A0A1F5F6X0-F1
#
_cell.length_a   1.000
_cell.length_b   1.000
_cell.length_c   1.000
_cell.angle_alpha   90.00
_cell.angle_beta   90.00
_cell.angle_gamma   90.00
#
_symmetry.space_group_name_H-M   'P 1'
#
loop_
_entity.id
_entity.type
_entity.pdbx_description
1 polymer ?
#
loop_
_entity_poly.entity_id
_entity_poly.type
_entity_poly.pdbx_seq_one_letter_code
_entity_poly.pdbx_strand_id
1 'polypeptide(L)'
;MEEIVAAFEGFAGRVIALDATAFAVERGSWISSNAVLLGALAASGALPFDGRFIEDGISAQSKPSHLERNLACFRRGFEEKPRTPPTR
;
A
#
# COMPACT_ATOMS: atom_id res chain seq x y z
N MET A 1 2.85 -17.71 -2.25
CA MET A 1 2.42 -16.52 -1.48
C MET A 1 2.29 -16.86 -0.01
N GLU A 2 1.54 -17.89 0.36
CA GLU A 2 1.39 -18.32 1.77
C GLU A 2 2.70 -18.67 2.47
N GLU A 3 3.60 -19.39 1.80
CA GLU A 3 4.93 -19.73 2.34
C GLU A 3 5.79 -18.49 2.64
N ILE A 4 5.72 -17.47 1.77
CA ILE A 4 6.45 -16.22 1.96
C ILE A 4 5.89 -15.47 3.17
N VAL A 5 4.56 -15.34 3.26
CA VAL A 5 3.90 -14.68 4.40
C VAL A 5 4.25 -15.40 5.71
N ALA A 6 4.19 -16.73 5.73
CA ALA A 6 4.55 -17.53 6.91
C ALA A 6 6.00 -17.32 7.35
N ALA A 7 6.94 -17.16 6.41
CA ALA A 7 8.32 -16.82 6.74
C ALA A 7 8.43 -15.46 7.42
N PHE A 8 7.72 -14.43 6.93
CA PHE A 8 7.68 -13.10 7.56
C PHE A 8 7.04 -13.12 8.95
N GLU A 9 6.01 -13.94 9.16
CA GLU A 9 5.37 -14.11 10.47
C GLU A 9 6.32 -14.69 11.52
N GLY A 10 7.35 -15.44 11.12
CA GLY A 10 8.37 -15.98 12.02
C GLY A 10 9.26 -14.93 12.69
N PHE A 11 9.36 -13.72 12.13
CA PHE A 11 10.25 -12.67 12.66
C PHE A 11 9.63 -11.26 12.73
N ALA A 12 8.47 -11.01 12.11
CA ALA A 12 7.78 -9.73 12.16
C ALA A 12 6.67 -9.73 13.23
N GLY A 13 6.54 -8.65 13.99
CA GLY A 13 5.47 -8.50 14.98
C GLY A 13 4.07 -8.32 14.38
N ARG A 14 3.99 -7.93 13.11
CA ARG A 14 2.75 -7.81 12.33
C ARG A 14 3.07 -7.90 10.84
N VAL A 15 2.31 -8.70 10.11
CA VAL A 15 2.42 -8.81 8.64
C VAL A 15 1.15 -8.26 8.00
N ILE A 16 1.32 -7.47 6.95
CA ILE A 16 0.23 -6.95 6.11
C ILE A 16 0.55 -7.39 4.68
N ALA A 17 -0.31 -8.23 4.12
CA ALA A 17 -0.15 -8.75 2.77
C ALA A 17 -1.30 -8.28 1.87
N LEU A 18 -0.97 -7.82 0.66
CA LEU A 18 -1.91 -7.42 -0.38
C LEU A 18 -1.27 -7.60 -1.77
N ASP A 19 -2.10 -7.82 -2.79
CA ASP A 19 -1.65 -7.84 -4.19
C ASP A 19 -1.67 -6.42 -4.77
N ALA A 20 -0.64 -5.64 -4.44
CA ALA A 20 -0.51 -4.28 -4.91
C ALA A 20 -0.41 -4.17 -6.45
N THR A 21 0.16 -5.20 -7.09
CA THR A 21 0.35 -5.21 -8.55
C THR A 21 -0.96 -5.43 -9.27
N ALA A 22 -1.82 -6.34 -8.81
CA ALA A 22 -3.16 -6.50 -9.37
C ALA A 22 -3.93 -5.16 -9.33
N PHE A 23 -3.95 -4.49 -8.19
CA PHE A 23 -4.62 -3.19 -8.04
C PHE A 23 -4.02 -2.10 -8.94
N ALA A 24 -2.70 -2.05 -9.08
CA ALA A 24 -2.06 -1.05 -9.93
C ALA A 24 -2.30 -1.32 -11.43
N VAL A 25 -2.33 -2.60 -11.83
CA VAL A 25 -2.65 -3.03 -13.20
C VAL A 25 -4.10 -2.69 -13.56
N GLU A 26 -5.06 -2.88 -12.66
CA GLU A 26 -6.46 -2.45 -12.86
C GLU A 26 -6.57 -0.94 -13.11
N ARG A 27 -5.62 -0.15 -12.59
CA ARG A 27 -5.52 1.30 -12.83
C ARG A 27 -4.61 1.66 -14.01
N GLY A 28 -4.22 0.68 -14.81
CA GLY A 28 -3.50 0.88 -16.07
C GLY A 28 -1.98 0.98 -15.94
N SER A 29 -1.39 0.68 -14.78
CA SER A 29 0.08 0.60 -14.67
C SER A 29 0.57 -0.15 -13.44
N TRP A 30 1.25 -1.27 -13.67
CA TRP A 30 1.99 -2.00 -12.63
C TRP A 30 3.08 -1.16 -11.93
N ILE A 31 3.56 -0.08 -12.55
CA ILE A 31 4.57 0.80 -11.93
C ILE A 31 4.00 1.53 -10.70
N SER A 32 2.67 1.71 -10.64
CA SER A 32 2.00 2.37 -9.52
C SER A 32 1.73 1.46 -8.32
N SER A 33 2.25 0.23 -8.30
CA SER A 33 2.15 -0.66 -7.13
C SER A 33 2.73 -0.04 -5.86
N ASN A 34 3.77 0.79 -5.99
CA ASN A 34 4.34 1.48 -4.83
C ASN A 34 3.34 2.43 -4.15
N ALA A 35 2.50 3.12 -4.91
CA ALA A 35 1.48 4.01 -4.37
C ALA A 35 0.44 3.22 -3.58
N VAL A 36 0.04 2.03 -4.08
CA VAL A 36 -0.82 1.11 -3.35
C VAL A 36 -0.19 0.70 -2.01
N LEU A 37 1.10 0.30 -2.02
CA LEU A 37 1.81 -0.08 -0.80
C LEU A 37 1.93 1.07 0.20
N LEU A 38 2.15 2.30 -0.28
CA LEU A 38 2.18 3.50 0.55
C LEU A 38 0.82 3.79 1.21
N GLY A 39 -0.28 3.55 0.47
CA GLY A 39 -1.63 3.61 1.01
C GLY A 39 -1.84 2.62 2.16
N ALA A 40 -1.46 1.36 1.94
CA ALA A 40 -1.57 0.30 2.96
C ALA A 40 -0.69 0.59 4.18
N LEU A 41 0.52 1.13 3.97
CA LEU A 41 1.40 1.56 5.06
C LEU A 41 0.79 2.72 5.86
N ALA A 42 0.21 3.72 5.20
CA ALA A 42 -0.47 4.82 5.86
C ALA A 42 -1.66 4.34 6.70
N ALA A 43 -2.48 3.42 6.17
CA ALA A 43 -3.61 2.83 6.89
C ALA A 43 -3.19 1.90 8.05
N SER A 44 -1.95 1.40 8.04
CA SER A 44 -1.46 0.48 9.09
C SER A 44 -1.32 1.13 10.48
N GLY A 45 -1.18 2.47 10.52
CA GLY A 45 -0.89 3.25 11.73
C GLY A 45 0.56 3.17 12.19
N ALA A 46 1.47 2.58 11.42
CA ALA A 46 2.87 2.41 11.79
C ALA A 46 3.71 3.70 11.68
N LEU A 47 3.21 4.71 10.96
CA LEU A 47 3.92 5.96 10.71
C LEU A 47 3.64 6.99 11.82
N PRO A 48 4.64 7.82 12.18
CA PRO A 48 4.45 8.89 13.17
C PRO A 48 3.75 10.13 12.60
N PHE A 49 3.04 10.00 11.49
CA PHE A 49 2.33 11.08 10.80
C PHE A 49 1.13 10.56 10.00
N ASP A 50 0.25 11.49 9.61
CA ASP A 50 -1.00 11.23 8.89
C ASP A 50 -0.77 10.86 7.42
N GLY A 51 -1.64 10.02 6.85
CA GLY A 51 -1.60 9.64 5.44
C GLY A 51 -1.66 10.83 4.46
N ARG A 52 -2.23 11.97 4.87
CA ARG A 52 -2.23 13.23 4.09
C ARG A 52 -0.83 13.67 3.67
N PHE A 53 0.18 13.52 4.53
CA PHE A 53 1.56 13.87 4.17
C PHE A 53 2.11 13.02 3.02
N ILE A 54 1.65 11.77 2.91
CA ILE A 54 2.01 10.89 1.80
C ILE A 54 1.26 11.31 0.53
N GLU A 55 -0.03 11.63 0.64
CA GLU A 55 -0.84 12.10 -0.49
C GLU A 55 -0.28 13.41 -1.09
N ASP A 56 0.15 14.34 -0.23
CA ASP A 56 0.84 15.57 -0.62
C ASP A 56 2.18 15.28 -1.31
N GLY A 57 2.97 14.35 -0.78
CA GLY A 57 4.23 13.92 -1.38
C GLY A 57 4.04 13.28 -2.76
N ILE A 58 3.02 12.42 -2.92
CA ILE A 58 2.64 11.84 -4.22
C ILE A 58 2.25 12.96 -5.18
N SER A 59 1.51 13.97 -4.72
CA SER A 59 1.07 15.09 -5.54
C SER A 59 2.23 15.97 -6.01
N ALA A 60 3.19 16.25 -5.12
CA ALA A 60 4.36 17.05 -5.42
C ALA A 60 5.33 16.36 -6.39
N GLN A 61 5.49 15.03 -6.29
CA GLN A 61 6.52 14.29 -7.02
C GLN A 61 6.03 13.58 -8.28
N SER A 62 4.71 13.38 -8.43
CA SER A 62 4.16 12.71 -9.60
C SER A 62 4.21 13.62 -10.82
N LYS A 63 4.59 13.05 -11.97
CA LYS A 63 4.35 13.70 -13.27
C LYS A 63 2.85 13.93 -13.45
N PRO A 64 2.42 15.03 -14.10
CA PRO A 64 0.99 15.31 -14.32
C PRO A 64 0.23 14.13 -14.97
N SER A 65 0.86 13.43 -15.91
CA SER A 65 0.29 12.26 -16.59
C SER A 65 0.07 11.03 -15.70
N HIS A 66 0.68 10.98 -14.51
CA HIS A 66 0.61 9.84 -13.59
C HIS A 66 -0.10 10.17 -12.28
N LEU A 67 -0.34 11.45 -12.01
CA LEU A 67 -0.81 11.93 -10.72
C LEU A 67 -2.12 11.26 -10.30
N GLU A 68 -3.15 11.35 -11.14
CA GLU A 68 -4.47 10.79 -10.84
C GLU A 68 -4.40 9.28 -10.58
N ARG A 69 -3.64 8.55 -11.41
CA ARG A 69 -3.43 7.12 -11.25
C ARG A 69 -2.73 6.78 -9.94
N ASN A 70 -1.65 7.49 -9.60
CA ASN A 70 -0.90 7.26 -8.37
C ASN A 70 -1.78 7.56 -7.14
N LEU A 71 -2.56 8.64 -7.16
CA LEU A 71 -3.50 8.97 -6.08
C LEU A 71 -4.60 7.92 -5.94
N ALA A 72 -5.18 7.45 -7.04
CA ALA A 72 -6.18 6.37 -7.02
C ALA A 72 -5.60 5.06 -6.45
N CYS A 73 -4.36 4.73 -6.82
CA CYS A 73 -3.64 3.57 -6.28
C CYS A 73 -3.39 3.72 -4.77
N PHE A 74 -2.93 4.89 -4.32
CA PHE A 74 -2.75 5.20 -2.90
C PHE A 74 -4.05 5.04 -2.11
N ARG A 75 -5.14 5.68 -2.57
CA ARG A 75 -6.45 5.57 -1.91
C ARG A 75 -6.94 4.13 -1.83
N ARG A 76 -6.75 3.36 -2.90
CA ARG A 76 -7.08 1.93 -2.91
C ARG A 76 -6.31 1.15 -1.84
N GLY A 77 -5.00 1.39 -1.73
CA GLY A 77 -4.18 0.79 -0.68
C GLY A 77 -4.59 1.20 0.72
N PHE A 78 -5.05 2.45 0.90
CA PHE A 78 -5.51 2.98 2.19
C PHE A 78 -6.84 2.38 2.65
N GLU A 79 -7.75 2.14 1.71
CA GLU A 79 -9.05 1.49 1.97
C GLU A 79 -8.93 -0.01 2.25
N GLU A 80 -7.89 -0.65 1.72
CA GLU A 80 -7.70 -2.09 1.83
C GLU A 80 -7.50 -2.47 3.30
N LYS A 81 -8.39 -3.33 3.82
CA LYS A 81 -8.22 -3.87 5.16
C LYS A 81 -7.04 -4.83 5.13
N PRO A 82 -5.96 -4.59 5.89
CA PRO A 82 -4.90 -5.55 6.02
C PRO A 82 -5.48 -6.89 6.43
N ARG A 83 -5.08 -7.97 5.75
CA ARG A 83 -5.34 -9.30 6.27
C ARG A 83 -4.53 -9.44 7.55
N THR A 84 -5.16 -9.16 8.69
CA THR A 84 -4.58 -9.44 10.01
C THR A 84 -4.79 -10.93 10.31
N PRO A 85 -3.73 -11.74 10.43
CA PRO A 85 -3.88 -13.12 10.85
C PRO A 85 -4.38 -13.17 12.30
N PRO A 86 -5.07 -14.25 12.72
CA PRO A 86 -5.53 -14.38 14.10
C PRO A 86 -4.35 -14.30 15.07
N THR A 87 -4.50 -13.49 16.12
CA THR A 87 -3.57 -13.45 17.25
C THR A 87 -3.45 -14.86 17.85
N ARG A 88 -2.21 -15.33 17.97
CA ARG A 88 -1.86 -16.62 18.56
C ARG A 88 -2.19 -16.67 20.05
#